data_AF-A0A3C0CTC8-F1
#
_entry.id   AF-A0A3C0CTC8-F1
#
_cell.length_a   1.000
_cell.length_b   1.000
_cell.length_c   1.000
_cell.angle_alpha   90.00
_cell.angle_beta   90.00
_cell.angle_gamma   90.00
#
_symmetry.space_group_name_H-M   'P 1'
#
loop_
_entity.id
_entity.type
_entity.pdbx_description
1 polymer ?
#
loop_
_entity_poly.entity_id
_entity_poly.type
_entity_poly.pdbx_seq_one_letter_code
_entity_poly.pdbx_strand_id
1 'polypeptide(L)' 'DIATIRRVAEEIKEVHACGIDIAIIIGGGNIMRGGEAAKAGIDRASADYMGMLATV' A
#
# COMPACT_ATOMS: atom_id res chain seq x y z
N ASP A 1 9.56 -3.33 6.03
CA ASP A 1 10.14 -2.90 7.32
C ASP A 1 10.34 -1.38 7.33
N ILE A 2 10.58 -0.78 8.50
CA ILE A 2 10.70 0.69 8.66
C ILE A 2 11.89 1.27 7.87
N ALA A 3 13.00 0.53 7.75
CA ALA A 3 14.16 1.01 7.00
C ALA A 3 13.84 1.16 5.52
N THR A 4 13.12 0.19 4.94
CA THR A 4 12.64 0.28 3.55
C THR A 4 11.73 1.50 3.33
N ILE A 5 10.78 1.77 4.23
CA ILE A 5 9.88 2.92 4.12
C ILE A 5 10.68 4.24 4.17
N ARG A 6 11.64 4.34 5.09
CA ARG A 6 12.47 5.54 5.22
C ARG A 6 13.31 5.79 3.97
N ARG A 7 13.90 4.75 3.39
CA ARG A 7 14.67 4.87 2.15
C ARG A 7 13.80 5.41 1.00
N VAL A 8 12.62 4.82 0.80
CA VAL A 8 11.69 5.26 -0.25
C VAL A 8 11.21 6.70 -0.01
N ALA A 9 10.98 7.09 1.24
CA ALA A 9 10.59 8.46 1.58
C ALA A 9 11.68 9.50 1.25
N GLU A 10 12.96 9.20 1.49
CA GLU A 10 14.04 10.11 1.10
C GLU A 10 14.17 10.22 -0.43
N GLU A 11 14.02 9.11 -1.17
CA GLU A 11 14.02 9.13 -2.64
C GLU A 11 12.89 10.02 -3.20
N ILE A 12 11.68 9.92 -2.63
CA ILE A 12 10.54 10.76 -3.03
C ILE A 12 10.83 12.24 -2.74
N LYS A 13 11.43 12.54 -1.59
CA LYS A 13 11.79 13.90 -1.19
C LYS A 13 12.82 14.52 -2.12
N GLU A 14 13.82 13.76 -2.56
CA GLU A 14 14.80 14.22 -3.56
C GLU A 14 14.12 14.61 -4.88
N VAL A 15 13.18 13.80 -5.37
CA VAL A 15 12.41 14.09 -6.59
C VAL A 15 11.52 15.32 -6.40
N HIS A 16 10.86 15.45 -5.26
CA HIS A 16 10.01 16.61 -4.98
C HIS A 16 10.83 17.91 -4.90
N ALA A 17 12.06 17.84 -4.36
CA ALA A 17 12.98 18.98 -4.31
C ALA A 17 13.38 19.50 -5.70
N CYS A 18 13.23 18.70 -6.75
CA CYS A 18 13.39 19.14 -8.15
C CYS A 18 12.20 19.97 -8.68
N GLY A 19 11.19 20.25 -7.85
CA GLY A 19 9.99 20.99 -8.25
C GLY A 19 8.95 20.14 -8.99
N ILE A 20 9.03 18.82 -8.85
CA ILE A 20 8.11 17.87 -9.49
C ILE A 20 6.93 17.59 -8.55
N ASP A 21 5.72 17.65 -9.09
CA ASP A 21 4.52 17.21 -8.40
C ASP A 21 4.41 15.67 -8.45
N ILE A 22 4.19 15.07 -7.28
CA ILE A 22 4.20 13.62 -7.11
C ILE A 22 2.85 13.15 -6.57
N ALA A 23 2.25 12.18 -7.25
CA ALA A 23 1.12 11.42 -6.73
C ALA A 23 1.59 10.03 -6.31
N ILE A 24 1.20 9.58 -5.11
CA ILE A 24 1.58 8.29 -4.55
C ILE A 24 0.31 7.47 -4.33
N ILE A 25 0.32 6.23 -4.80
CA ILE A 25 -0.75 5.25 -4.56
C ILE A 25 -0.13 4.08 -3.80
N ILE A 26 -0.56 3.85 -2.57
CA ILE A 26 -0.07 2.76 -1.72
C ILE A 26 -1.08 1.61 -1.76
N GLY A 27 -0.59 0.39 -1.99
CA GLY A 27 -1.40 -0.83 -1.89
C GLY A 27 -1.32 -1.44 -0.49
N GLY A 28 -2.37 -2.15 -0.06
CA GLY A 28 -2.47 -2.78 1.27
C GLY A 28 -2.01 -4.25 1.31
N GLY A 29 -1.33 -4.72 0.27
CA GLY A 29 -0.95 -6.13 0.11
C GLY A 29 0.04 -6.67 1.15
N ASN A 30 0.67 -5.78 1.92
CA ASN A 30 1.49 -6.10 3.08
C ASN A 30 0.66 -6.43 4.33
N ILE A 31 -0.63 -6.07 4.36
CA ILE A 31 -1.55 -6.33 5.48
C ILE A 31 -2.61 -7.36 5.08
N MET A 32 -3.22 -7.20 3.90
CA MET A 32 -4.28 -8.08 3.40
C MET A 32 -4.02 -8.50 1.95
N ARG A 33 -4.03 -9.82 1.70
CA ARG A 33 -3.92 -10.39 0.35
C ARG A 33 -5.23 -11.07 -0.03
N GLY A 34 -5.89 -10.58 -1.09
CA GLY A 34 -7.19 -11.11 -1.53
C GLY A 34 -7.18 -12.61 -1.83
N GLY A 35 -6.07 -13.14 -2.35
CA GLY A 35 -5.91 -14.58 -2.60
C GLY A 35 -5.86 -15.44 -1.32
N GLU A 36 -5.41 -14.89 -0.19
CA GLU A 36 -5.41 -15.58 1.11
C GLU A 36 -6.78 -15.45 1.77
N ALA A 37 -7.42 -14.28 1.66
CA ALA A 37 -8.79 -14.08 2.13
C ALA A 37 -9.79 -15.04 1.46
N ALA A 38 -9.67 -15.23 0.14
CA ALA A 38 -10.50 -16.19 -0.59
C ALA A 38 -10.28 -17.64 -0.11
N LYS A 39 -9.04 -18.03 0.20
CA LYS A 39 -8.71 -19.36 0.76
C LYS A 39 -9.23 -19.54 2.18
N ALA A 40 -9.34 -18.46 2.95
CA ALA A 40 -9.92 -18.44 4.28
C ALA A 40 -11.47 -18.43 4.28
N GLY A 41 -12.11 -18.53 3.11
CA GLY A 41 -13.56 -18.53 2.98
C GLY A 41 -14.21 -17.15 3.17
N ILE A 42 -13.42 -16.07 3.09
CA ILE A 42 -13.92 -14.70 3.17
C ILE A 42 -14.60 -14.37 1.85
N ASP A 43 -15.83 -13.84 1.95
CA ASP A 43 -16.55 -13.31 0.80
C ASP A 43 -15.74 -12.24 0.07
N ARG A 44 -15.81 -12.23 -1.26
CA ARG A 44 -14.97 -11.36 -2.10
C ARG A 44 -15.18 -9.88 -1.80
N ALA A 45 -16.42 -9.43 -1.59
CA ALA A 45 -16.67 -8.02 -1.29
C ALA A 45 -16.05 -7.63 0.06
N SER A 46 -16.14 -8.52 1.05
CA SER A 46 -15.51 -8.31 2.37
C SER A 46 -13.99 -8.25 2.25
N ALA A 47 -13.38 -9.13 1.45
CA ALA A 47 -11.94 -9.12 1.19
C ALA A 47 -11.48 -7.84 0.49
N ASP A 48 -12.27 -7.32 -0.47
CA ASP A 48 -11.98 -6.07 -1.16
C ASP A 48 -12.09 -4.88 -0.20
N TYR A 49 -13.08 -4.85 0.69
CA TYR A 49 -13.19 -3.83 1.75
C TYR A 49 -11.99 -3.86 2.71
N MET A 50 -11.58 -5.04 3.16
CA MET A 50 -10.39 -5.19 4.01
C MET A 50 -9.12 -4.73 3.28
N GLY A 51 -9.03 -4.98 1.97
CA GLY A 51 -7.94 -4.51 1.12
C GLY A 51 -7.89 -2.99 0.99
N MET A 52 -9.03 -2.32 0.84
CA MET A 52 -9.10 -0.86 0.84
C MET A 52 -8.76 -0.28 2.22
N LEU A 53 -9.24 -0.88 3.31
CA LEU A 53 -8.87 -0.46 4.66
C LEU A 53 -7.37 -0.62 4.97
N ALA A 54 -6.71 -1.56 4.30
CA ALA A 54 -5.26 -1.72 4.40
C ALA A 54 -4.46 -0.64 3.66
N THR A 55 -5.11 0.25 2.88
CA THR A 55 -4.45 1.36 2.16
C THR A 55 -4.60 2.73 2.83
N VAL A 56 -5.47 2.85 3.84
CA VAL A 56 -5.78 4.12 4.54
C VAL A 56 -5.04 4.27 5.86
#